data_AF-A0A090TMN5-F1
#
_entry.id   AF-A0A090TMN5-F1
#
_cell.length_a   1.000
_cell.length_b   1.000
_cell.length_c   1.000
_cell.angle_alpha   90.00
_cell.angle_beta   90.00
_cell.angle_gamma   90.00
#
_symmetry.space_group_name_H-M   'P 1'
#
loop_
_entity.id
_entity.type
_entity.pdbx_description
1 polymer ?
#
loop_
_entity_poly.entity_id
_entity_poly.type
_entity_poly.pdbx_seq_one_letter_code
_entity_poly.pdbx_strand_id
1 'polypeptide(L)' 'MAKETQLQVEAIKNGTVIDHIPANIGIKVLKLFAMDESKQRVTIGLNLPHQR' A
#
# COMPACT_ATOMS: atom_id res chain seq x y z
N MET A 1 24.22 -12.92 0.48
CA MET A 1 23.56 -12.06 1.50
C MET A 1 22.15 -11.82 1.00
N ALA A 2 21.14 -12.50 1.56
CA ALA A 2 19.75 -12.27 1.16
C ALA A 2 19.38 -10.84 1.57
N LYS A 3 18.92 -10.03 0.62
CA LYS A 3 18.52 -8.65 0.87
C LYS A 3 17.22 -8.71 1.66
N GLU A 4 17.27 -8.36 2.94
CA GLU A 4 16.04 -8.27 3.73
C GLU A 4 15.15 -7.19 3.10
N THR A 5 14.07 -7.62 2.45
CA THR A 5 12.98 -6.72 2.07
C THR A 5 12.30 -6.27 3.34
N GLN A 6 12.82 -5.19 3.94
CA GLN A 6 12.11 -4.48 4.98
C GLN A 6 10.78 -4.03 4.38
N LEU A 7 9.68 -4.54 4.94
CA LEU A 7 8.35 -4.06 4.61
C LEU A 7 8.29 -2.60 5.05
N GLN A 8 8.25 -1.67 4.09
CA GLN A 8 8.15 -0.23 4.39
C GLN A 8 6.77 0.18 4.90
N VAL A 9 5.81 -0.74 4.82
CA VAL A 9 4.45 -0.62 5.30
C VAL A 9 4.17 -1.72 6.30
N GLU A 10 3.35 -1.41 7.30
CA GLU A 10 2.96 -2.37 8.34
C GLU A 10 2.26 -3.60 7.73
N ALA A 11 2.65 -4.79 8.19
CA ALA A 11 1.95 -6.01 7.86
C ALA A 11 0.54 -6.02 8.46
N ILE A 12 -0.44 -6.51 7.70
CA ILE A 12 -1.82 -6.67 8.16
C ILE A 12 -2.07 -8.11 8.61
N LYS A 13 -2.89 -8.29 9.67
CA LYS A 13 -3.31 -9.62 10.14
C LYS A 13 -4.43 -10.21 9.31
N ASN A 14 -5.45 -9.39 8.99
CA ASN A 14 -6.61 -9.76 8.18
C ASN A 14 -6.98 -8.58 7.29
N GLY A 15 -7.14 -8.81 6.00
CA GLY A 15 -7.54 -7.79 5.04
C GLY A 15 -6.95 -8.04 3.66
N THR A 16 -6.84 -6.96 2.88
CA THR A 16 -6.37 -7.02 1.49
C THR A 16 -5.16 -6.12 1.33
N VAL A 17 -4.14 -6.62 0.62
CA VAL A 17 -2.98 -5.83 0.18
C VAL A 17 -3.12 -5.60 -1.33
N ILE A 18 -3.20 -4.33 -1.73
CA ILE A 18 -3.16 -3.94 -3.13
C ILE A 18 -1.75 -3.45 -3.41
N ASP A 19 -0.95 -4.31 -4.02
CA ASP A 19 0.44 -4.03 -4.35
C ASP A 19 0.59 -3.68 -5.84
N HIS A 20 1.77 -3.19 -6.22
CA HIS A 20 2.13 -2.84 -7.59
C HIS A 20 1.24 -1.77 -8.22
N ILE A 21 0.75 -0.84 -7.41
CA ILE A 21 0.09 0.36 -7.90
C ILE A 21 1.15 1.29 -8.53
N PRO A 22 1.03 1.69 -9.81
CA PRO A 22 1.90 2.69 -10.42
C PRO A 22 2.05 3.96 -9.58
N ALA A 23 3.20 4.62 -9.69
CA ALA A 23 3.41 5.91 -9.03
C ALA A 23 2.34 6.93 -9.45
N ASN A 24 2.02 7.85 -8.53
CA ASN A 24 1.03 8.93 -8.71
C ASN A 24 -0.44 8.51 -8.86
N ILE A 25 -0.80 7.21 -8.82
CA ILE A 25 -2.21 6.79 -8.90
C ILE A 25 -2.81 6.32 -7.56
N GLY A 26 -2.00 6.08 -6.53
CA GLY A 26 -2.47 5.54 -5.24
C GLY A 26 -3.58 6.37 -4.58
N ILE A 27 -3.46 7.70 -4.61
CA ILE A 27 -4.51 8.60 -4.07
C ILE A 27 -5.80 8.52 -4.89
N LYS A 28 -5.70 8.33 -6.21
CA LYS A 28 -6.87 8.15 -7.07
C LYS A 28 -7.62 6.86 -6.74
N VAL A 29 -6.90 5.77 -6.50
CA VAL A 29 -7.48 4.49 -6.07
C VAL A 29 -8.21 4.63 -4.74
N LEU A 30 -7.56 5.26 -3.74
CA LEU A 30 -8.15 5.53 -2.43
C LEU A 30 -9.53 6.21 -2.56
N LYS A 31 -9.62 7.27 -3.37
CA LYS A 31 -10.85 8.04 -3.58
C LYS A 31 -11.91 7.30 -4.41
N LEU A 32 -11.52 6.65 -5.51
CA LEU A 32 -12.45 5.95 -6.40
C LEU A 32 -13.20 4.82 -5.69
N PHE A 33 -12.55 4.17 -4.74
CA PHE A 33 -13.13 3.09 -3.96
C PHE A 33 -13.61 3.54 -2.57
N ALA A 34 -13.66 4.84 -2.30
CA ALA A 34 -14.05 5.42 -1.01
C ALA A 34 -13.32 4.77 0.18
N MET A 35 -12.06 4.36 -0.01
CA MET A 35 -11.27 3.69 1.03
C MET A 35 -10.88 4.65 2.16
N ASP A 36 -10.86 5.96 1.90
CA ASP A 36 -10.67 7.00 2.92
C ASP A 36 -11.91 7.23 3.79
N GLU A 37 -13.07 6.76 3.36
CA GLU A 37 -14.31 6.77 4.14
C GLU A 37 -14.50 5.47 4.95
N SER A 38 -13.55 4.53 4.82
CA SER A 38 -13.57 3.27 5.54
C SER A 38 -13.47 3.48 7.05
N LYS A 39 -14.28 2.72 7.80
CA LYS A 39 -14.15 2.62 9.26
C LYS A 39 -13.00 1.72 9.72
N GLN A 40 -12.36 1.03 8.78
CA GLN A 40 -11.21 0.16 9.04
C GLN A 40 -9.90 0.95 8.85
N ARG A 41 -8.84 0.54 9.54
CA ARG A 41 -7.51 1.14 9.36
C ARG A 41 -7.01 0.86 7.95
N VAL A 42 -6.66 1.91 7.22
CA VAL A 42 -6.03 1.83 5.90
C VAL A 42 -4.62 2.40 6.00
N THR A 43 -3.63 1.62 5.57
CA THR A 43 -2.23 2.05 5.48
C THR A 43 -1.85 2.20 4.01
N ILE A 44 -1.23 3.33 3.65
CA ILE A 44 -0.88 3.63 2.26
C ILE A 44 0.61 3.95 2.18
N GLY A 45 1.33 3.18 1.37
CA GLY A 45 2.68 3.51 0.95
C GLY A 45 2.66 4.19 -0.42
N LEU A 46 3.17 5.41 -0.51
CA LEU A 46 3.28 6.16 -1.77
C LEU A 46 4.75 6.29 -2.16
N ASN A 47 5.03 6.14 -3.46
CA ASN A 47 6.38 6.27 -4.01
C ASN A 47 7.42 5.38 -3.31
N LEU A 48 6.98 4.18 -2.88
CA LEU A 48 7.89 3.19 -2.30
C LEU A 48 8.91 2.75 -3.38
N PRO A 49 10.20 2.62 -3.05
CA PRO A 49 11.20 2.13 -3.96
C PRO A 49 10.88 0.68 -4.32
N HIS A 50 10.71 0.44 -5.62
CA HIS A 50 10.41 -0.88 -6.14
C HIS A 50 11.72 -1.58 -6.52
N GLN A 51 12.06 -2.67 -5.83
CA GLN A 51 13.16 -3.53 -6.25
C GLN A 51 12.60 -4.49 -7.29
N ARG A 52 12.91 -4.23 -8.56
CA ARG A 52 12.95 -5.29 -9.56
C ARG A 52 14.25 -6.08 -9.41
#